data_AF-A0A8B7V1B6-F1
#
_entry.id   AF-A0A8B7V1B6-F1
#
_cell.length_a   1.000
_cell.length_b   1.000
_cell.length_c   1.000
_cell.angle_alpha   90.00
_cell.angle_beta   90.00
_cell.angle_gamma   90.00
#
_symmetry.space_group_name_H-M   'P 1'
#
loop_
_entity.id
_entity.type
_entity.pdbx_description
1 polymer ?
#
loop_
_entity_poly.entity_id
_entity_poly.type
_entity_poly.pdbx_seq_one_letter_code
_entity_poly.pdbx_strand_id
1 'polypeptide(L)'
;MEQSLPPASEPTPGSTPARNRRRREPESPPAPAPIALFGAKTVGRRSPDEPVLSKAEFVEKVRQSNQACHDGDFHTAIVLYNEALAVDPQNCILYSNRSAAYMKIQQYDKALDDAIKARLLNPKWPKAYFRQGVALQYLGRHADALAAFASGLAQDPKSLQLLVGMVEAAMKSPMRDSLEPTYQQLQKMKLDKSPFVVVSVVGQELLTAGHHGASVVVLEAALKIGTCSLKLRGSVFSALSSAYWSLGNTEKSTGYMQQDLDVAKTLGDQTGECRAHGNLGSAFFSKGNYREALTNHRHQLVLAMKLKNREVRHSPQAIAGWL
;
A
#
# COMPACT_ATOMS: atom_id res chain seq x y z
N MET A 1 0.72 -55.62 71.88
CA MET A 1 2.13 -56.05 71.88
C MET A 1 2.53 -56.21 70.42
N GLU A 2 3.67 -55.63 70.06
CA GLU A 2 4.40 -55.65 68.77
C GLU A 2 3.70 -56.22 67.53
N GLN A 3 3.73 -55.45 66.44
CA GLN A 3 4.34 -55.94 65.20
C GLN A 3 4.55 -54.84 64.14
N SER A 4 5.84 -54.67 63.81
CA SER A 4 6.44 -54.44 62.48
C SER A 4 5.93 -53.29 61.59
N LEU A 5 6.75 -52.24 61.55
CA LEU A 5 6.79 -51.19 60.52
C LEU A 5 7.20 -51.75 59.14
N PRO A 6 6.63 -51.24 58.04
CA PRO A 6 7.07 -51.54 56.67
C PRO A 6 8.34 -50.72 56.27
N PRO A 7 9.08 -51.17 55.24
CA PRO A 7 10.41 -50.67 54.91
C PRO A 7 10.40 -49.26 54.31
N ALA A 8 11.54 -48.58 54.50
CA ALA A 8 11.81 -47.20 54.15
C ALA A 8 11.77 -46.93 52.64
N SER A 9 11.22 -45.74 52.35
CA SER A 9 11.14 -45.05 51.06
C SER A 9 12.48 -44.89 50.36
N GLU A 10 12.55 -45.29 49.09
CA GLU A 10 13.64 -44.93 48.17
C GLU A 10 13.61 -43.42 47.86
N PRO A 11 14.77 -42.74 47.85
CA PRO A 11 14.86 -41.32 47.54
C PRO A 11 14.78 -41.07 46.02
N THR A 12 14.00 -40.06 45.66
CA THR A 12 13.99 -39.42 44.35
C THR A 12 15.39 -38.85 44.02
N PRO A 13 15.97 -39.12 42.83
CA PRO A 13 17.19 -38.44 42.42
C PRO A 13 16.84 -37.02 41.95
N GLY A 14 17.14 -36.05 42.82
CA GLY A 14 17.20 -34.64 42.49
C GLY A 14 18.29 -34.33 41.47
N SER A 15 17.91 -33.46 40.54
CA SER A 15 18.68 -32.58 39.67
C SER A 15 20.17 -32.40 40.01
N THR A 16 21.04 -32.86 39.10
CA THR A 16 22.44 -32.43 39.01
C THR A 16 22.57 -31.32 37.95
N PRO A 17 23.35 -30.24 38.22
CA PRO A 17 23.43 -29.08 37.34
C PRO A 17 24.37 -29.37 36.17
N ALA A 18 23.86 -29.21 34.95
CA ALA A 18 24.64 -29.39 33.73
C ALA A 18 25.73 -28.31 33.62
N ARG A 19 26.96 -28.76 33.79
CA ARG A 19 28.24 -28.13 33.51
C ARG A 19 28.22 -27.36 32.18
N ASN A 20 28.41 -26.05 32.25
CA ASN A 20 28.63 -25.12 31.14
C ASN A 20 29.72 -25.63 30.18
N ARG A 21 29.31 -26.30 29.10
CA ARG A 21 30.14 -26.51 27.92
C ARG A 21 29.91 -25.31 27.00
N ARG A 22 30.84 -24.35 27.03
CA ARG A 22 30.96 -23.34 25.95
C ARG A 22 31.19 -24.09 24.63
N ARG A 23 30.13 -24.23 23.83
CA ARG A 23 30.26 -24.52 22.40
C ARG A 23 30.92 -23.30 21.78
N ARG A 24 32.12 -23.46 21.24
CA ARG A 24 32.72 -22.48 20.32
C ARG A 24 31.82 -22.44 19.08
N GLU A 25 31.27 -21.29 18.78
CA GLU A 25 30.65 -21.01 17.49
C GLU A 25 31.73 -21.06 16.40
N PRO A 26 31.43 -21.55 15.18
CA PRO A 26 32.36 -21.46 14.06
C PRO A 26 32.46 -19.99 13.62
N GLU A 27 33.68 -19.45 13.62
CA GLU A 27 33.99 -18.12 13.07
C GLU A 27 33.48 -18.02 11.62
N SER A 28 32.77 -16.94 11.32
CA SER A 28 32.38 -16.56 9.96
C SER A 28 33.62 -16.23 9.12
N PRO A 29 33.66 -16.62 7.84
CA PRO A 29 34.79 -16.27 6.98
C PRO A 29 34.85 -14.75 6.75
N PRO A 30 36.04 -14.15 6.66
CA PRO A 30 36.18 -12.72 6.40
C PRO A 30 35.62 -12.37 5.03
N ALA A 31 34.95 -11.21 4.95
CA ALA A 31 34.40 -10.67 3.71
C ALA A 31 35.50 -10.53 2.63
N PRO A 32 35.19 -10.79 1.34
CA PRO A 32 36.17 -10.67 0.28
C PRO A 32 36.62 -9.21 0.13
N ALA A 33 37.93 -9.00 0.06
CA ALA A 33 38.51 -7.70 -0.28
C ALA A 33 38.04 -7.26 -1.69
N PRO A 34 37.74 -5.97 -1.91
CA PRO A 34 37.33 -5.50 -3.21
C PRO A 34 38.48 -5.68 -4.22
N ILE A 35 38.19 -6.43 -5.27
CA ILE A 35 39.05 -6.64 -6.44
C ILE A 35 39.25 -5.28 -7.12
N ALA A 36 40.48 -4.78 -7.11
CA ALA A 36 40.91 -3.71 -8.00
C ALA A 36 41.09 -4.29 -9.41
N LEU A 37 40.23 -3.90 -10.36
CA LEU A 37 40.45 -4.19 -11.77
C LEU A 37 40.00 -3.00 -12.65
N PHE A 38 41.03 -2.25 -13.08
CA PHE A 38 41.13 -1.41 -14.27
C PHE A 38 40.28 -0.13 -14.39
N GLY A 39 41.02 1.00 -14.45
CA GLY A 39 40.66 2.09 -15.35
C GLY A 39 40.29 3.43 -14.72
N ALA A 40 40.89 3.82 -13.59
CA ALA A 40 40.88 5.23 -13.20
C ALA A 40 41.71 6.04 -14.22
N LYS A 41 41.09 6.42 -15.34
CA LYS A 41 41.50 7.62 -16.06
C LYS A 41 41.39 8.77 -15.07
N THR A 42 42.54 9.25 -14.64
CA THR A 42 42.81 10.57 -14.08
C THR A 42 41.57 11.47 -14.08
N VAL A 43 40.80 11.43 -12.99
CA VAL A 43 39.84 12.49 -12.70
C VAL A 43 40.70 13.74 -12.56
N GLY A 44 40.53 14.63 -13.54
CA GLY A 44 41.17 15.93 -13.54
C GLY A 44 41.01 16.54 -12.18
N ARG A 45 42.16 16.88 -11.59
CA ARG A 45 42.30 17.72 -10.41
C ARG A 45 41.34 18.90 -10.59
N ARG A 46 40.23 18.91 -9.86
CA ARG A 46 39.31 20.07 -9.86
C ARG A 46 40.11 21.28 -9.43
N SER A 47 40.16 22.28 -10.30
CA SER A 47 40.64 23.62 -10.00
C SER A 47 39.80 24.21 -8.85
N PRO A 48 40.39 24.98 -7.91
CA PRO A 48 39.67 25.52 -6.76
C PRO A 48 38.67 26.65 -7.08
N ASP A 49 38.52 27.03 -8.36
CA ASP A 49 37.86 28.28 -8.78
C ASP A 49 36.53 28.08 -9.54
N GLU A 50 35.78 27.00 -9.30
CA GLU A 50 34.36 26.99 -9.69
C GLU A 50 33.56 27.71 -8.60
N PRO A 51 32.88 28.84 -8.90
CA PRO A 51 32.19 29.61 -7.89
C PRO A 51 31.00 28.78 -7.39
N VAL A 52 31.15 28.20 -6.20
CA VAL A 52 30.03 27.71 -5.42
C VAL A 52 29.14 28.93 -5.21
N LEU A 53 27.99 28.95 -5.90
CA LEU A 53 27.00 30.02 -5.79
C LEU A 53 26.82 30.33 -4.30
N SER A 54 27.04 31.59 -3.93
CA SER A 54 26.89 32.04 -2.55
C SER A 54 25.49 31.67 -2.06
N LYS A 55 25.34 31.33 -0.78
CA LYS A 55 24.03 31.05 -0.18
C LYS A 55 23.02 32.18 -0.47
N ALA A 56 23.48 33.42 -0.59
CA ALA A 56 22.67 34.57 -0.99
C ALA A 56 22.22 34.49 -2.46
N GLU A 57 23.12 34.11 -3.37
CA GLU A 57 22.82 33.93 -4.80
C GLU A 57 21.82 32.77 -5.01
N PHE A 58 21.94 31.69 -4.24
CA PHE A 58 20.96 30.59 -4.28
C PHE A 58 19.56 31.07 -3.88
N VAL A 59 19.45 31.77 -2.74
CA VAL A 59 18.16 32.30 -2.26
C VAL A 59 17.56 33.27 -3.27
N GLU A 60 18.40 34.12 -3.87
CA GLU A 60 17.96 35.07 -4.89
C GLU A 60 17.48 34.35 -6.17
N LYS A 61 18.19 33.32 -6.65
CA LYS A 61 17.71 32.50 -7.78
C LYS A 61 16.39 31.79 -7.48
N VAL A 62 16.21 31.26 -6.28
CA VAL A 62 14.94 30.66 -5.86
C VAL A 62 13.83 31.71 -5.84
N ARG A 63 14.10 32.93 -5.37
CA ARG A 63 13.15 34.05 -5.41
C ARG A 63 12.77 34.41 -6.85
N GLN A 64 13.75 34.60 -7.72
CA GLN A 64 13.55 34.94 -9.13
C GLN A 64 12.78 33.84 -9.89
N SER A 65 13.11 32.57 -9.68
CA SER A 65 12.39 31.44 -10.29
C SER A 65 10.91 31.40 -9.87
N ASN A 66 10.62 31.64 -8.59
CA ASN A 66 9.25 31.71 -8.10
C ASN A 66 8.50 32.93 -8.64
N GLN A 67 9.19 34.07 -8.81
CA GLN A 67 8.62 35.27 -9.42
C GLN A 67 8.30 35.03 -10.91
N ALA A 68 9.23 34.47 -11.67
CA ALA A 68 9.00 34.12 -13.08
C ALA A 68 7.82 33.14 -13.24
N CYS A 69 7.68 32.16 -12.35
CA CYS A 69 6.50 31.30 -12.27
C CYS A 69 5.21 32.07 -12.02
N HIS A 70 5.25 33.10 -11.18
CA HIS A 70 4.11 33.97 -10.87
C HIS A 70 3.72 34.86 -12.05
N ASP A 71 4.72 35.33 -12.80
CA ASP A 71 4.55 36.17 -13.99
C ASP A 71 4.13 35.36 -15.23
N GLY A 72 4.13 34.03 -15.13
CA GLY A 72 3.76 33.11 -16.21
C GLY A 72 4.90 32.77 -17.18
N ASP A 73 6.11 33.27 -16.93
CA ASP A 73 7.31 32.91 -17.69
C ASP A 73 7.91 31.59 -17.15
N PHE A 74 7.26 30.49 -17.53
CA PHE A 74 7.65 29.16 -17.08
C PHE A 74 8.98 28.69 -17.68
N HIS A 75 9.37 29.17 -18.86
CA HIS A 75 10.64 28.80 -19.48
C HIS A 75 11.81 29.37 -18.68
N THR A 76 11.78 30.66 -18.35
CA THR A 76 12.79 31.29 -17.50
C THR A 76 12.79 30.68 -16.10
N ALA A 77 11.61 30.42 -15.53
CA ALA A 77 11.51 29.77 -14.23
C ALA A 77 12.22 28.40 -14.19
N ILE A 78 12.04 27.57 -15.22
CA ILE A 78 12.69 26.26 -15.33
C ILE A 78 14.22 26.38 -15.39
N VAL A 79 14.74 27.34 -16.17
CA VAL A 79 16.19 27.59 -16.25
C VAL A 79 16.73 27.97 -14.87
N LEU A 80 16.07 28.92 -14.20
CA LEU A 80 16.48 29.34 -12.86
C LEU A 80 16.37 28.20 -11.82
N TYR A 81 15.36 27.34 -11.91
CA TYR A 81 15.26 26.14 -11.07
C TYR A 81 16.39 25.14 -11.37
N ASN A 82 16.77 24.95 -12.63
CA ASN A 82 17.89 24.08 -12.99
C ASN A 82 19.19 24.57 -12.36
N GLU A 83 19.45 25.88 -12.43
CA GLU A 83 20.62 26.50 -11.81
C GLU A 83 20.58 26.38 -10.28
N ALA A 84 19.43 26.62 -9.65
CA ALA A 84 19.28 26.46 -8.20
C ALA A 84 19.47 24.99 -7.76
N LEU A 85 18.98 24.04 -8.55
CA LEU A 85 19.14 22.60 -8.30
C LEU A 85 20.56 22.09 -8.59
N ALA A 86 21.35 22.78 -9.42
CA ALA A 86 22.77 22.48 -9.58
C ALA A 86 23.56 22.81 -8.29
N VAL A 87 23.09 23.79 -7.51
CA VAL A 87 23.68 24.17 -6.22
C VAL A 87 23.17 23.28 -5.08
N ASP A 88 21.86 23.03 -5.02
CA ASP A 88 21.24 22.13 -4.03
C ASP A 88 20.43 21.00 -4.70
N PRO A 89 21.10 19.91 -5.11
CA PRO A 89 20.44 18.78 -5.79
C PRO A 89 19.50 17.97 -4.89
N GLN A 90 19.46 18.24 -3.57
CA GLN A 90 18.63 17.52 -2.60
C GLN A 90 17.35 18.30 -2.25
N ASN A 91 17.11 19.45 -2.88
CA ASN A 91 15.97 20.29 -2.59
C ASN A 91 14.66 19.77 -3.20
N CYS A 92 13.91 18.98 -2.42
CA CYS A 92 12.62 18.43 -2.88
C CYS A 92 11.59 19.51 -3.28
N ILE A 93 11.64 20.70 -2.68
CA ILE A 93 10.70 21.79 -2.96
C ILE A 93 10.94 22.34 -4.36
N LEU A 94 12.20 22.54 -4.75
CA LEU A 94 12.56 23.04 -6.08
C LEU A 94 12.16 22.05 -7.18
N TYR A 95 12.38 20.75 -6.99
CA TYR A 95 11.85 19.73 -7.92
C TYR A 95 10.33 19.81 -8.05
N SER A 96 9.59 19.94 -6.94
CA SER A 96 8.11 20.07 -6.99
C SER A 96 7.65 21.36 -7.68
N ASN A 97 8.39 22.48 -7.52
CA ASN A 97 8.06 23.74 -8.17
C ASN A 97 8.39 23.68 -9.67
N ARG A 98 9.55 23.12 -10.04
CA ARG A 98 9.93 22.90 -11.44
C ARG A 98 8.98 21.92 -12.14
N SER A 99 8.54 20.87 -11.45
CA SER A 99 7.46 19.98 -11.91
C SER A 99 6.18 20.74 -12.25
N ALA A 100 5.78 21.71 -11.40
CA ALA A 100 4.62 22.55 -11.68
C ALA A 100 4.81 23.44 -12.91
N ALA A 101 6.00 24.02 -13.09
CA ALA A 101 6.33 24.79 -14.29
C ALA A 101 6.29 23.92 -15.55
N TYR A 102 6.86 22.70 -15.50
CA TYR A 102 6.81 21.73 -16.60
C TYR A 102 5.37 21.34 -16.98
N MET A 103 4.47 21.18 -16.02
CA MET A 103 3.05 20.92 -16.30
C MET A 103 2.40 22.07 -17.07
N LYS A 104 2.78 23.33 -16.81
CA LYS A 104 2.22 24.50 -17.49
C LYS A 104 2.67 24.61 -18.95
N ILE A 105 3.90 24.18 -19.25
CA ILE A 105 4.42 24.09 -20.63
C ILE A 105 4.14 22.73 -21.30
N GLN A 106 3.25 21.92 -20.72
CA GLN A 106 2.82 20.61 -21.25
C GLN A 106 3.95 19.57 -21.40
N GLN A 107 5.07 19.74 -20.69
CA GLN A 107 6.15 18.75 -20.64
C GLN A 107 5.90 17.77 -19.49
N TYR A 108 4.87 16.93 -19.63
CA TYR A 108 4.35 16.10 -18.55
C TYR A 108 5.32 14.99 -18.10
N ASP A 109 6.13 14.43 -19.01
CA ASP A 109 7.13 13.42 -18.66
C ASP A 109 8.20 13.99 -17.71
N LYS A 110 8.75 15.17 -18.01
CA LYS A 110 9.71 15.84 -17.12
C LYS A 110 9.06 16.28 -15.81
N ALA A 111 7.79 16.71 -15.86
CA ALA A 111 7.05 17.02 -14.65
C ALA A 111 6.91 15.81 -13.73
N LEU A 112 6.69 14.63 -14.32
CA LEU A 112 6.60 13.36 -13.61
C LEU A 112 7.95 12.97 -12.98
N ASP A 113 9.05 13.07 -13.73
CA ASP A 113 10.39 12.77 -13.23
C ASP A 113 10.74 13.62 -12.00
N ASP A 114 10.47 14.93 -12.08
CA ASP A 114 10.69 15.85 -10.98
C ASP A 114 9.79 15.56 -9.77
N ALA A 115 8.53 15.20 -10.00
CA ALA A 115 7.61 14.83 -8.92
C ALA A 115 8.06 13.54 -8.21
N ILE A 116 8.52 12.55 -8.99
CA ILE A 116 9.10 11.31 -8.45
C ILE A 116 10.37 11.63 -7.66
N LYS A 117 11.26 12.47 -8.18
CA LYS A 117 12.48 12.87 -7.48
C LYS A 117 12.16 13.59 -6.18
N ALA A 118 11.21 14.54 -6.18
CA ALA A 118 10.76 15.24 -4.98
C ALA A 118 10.21 14.25 -3.92
N ARG A 119 9.44 13.25 -4.35
CA ARG A 119 8.91 12.18 -3.48
C ARG A 119 10.01 11.30 -2.91
N LEU A 120 11.01 10.93 -3.72
CA LEU A 120 12.14 10.10 -3.25
C LEU A 120 12.99 10.84 -2.21
N LEU A 121 13.14 12.16 -2.36
CA LEU A 121 13.87 13.01 -1.42
C LEU A 121 13.10 13.23 -0.11
N ASN A 122 11.77 13.38 -0.17
CA ASN A 122 10.93 13.49 1.01
C ASN A 122 9.67 12.61 0.89
N PRO A 123 9.76 11.33 1.30
CA PRO A 123 8.66 10.38 1.17
C PRO A 123 7.42 10.69 2.00
N LYS A 124 7.52 11.59 3.00
CA LYS A 124 6.38 11.98 3.84
C LYS A 124 5.69 13.24 3.33
N TRP A 125 6.14 13.83 2.22
CA TRP A 125 5.66 15.12 1.77
C TRP A 125 4.47 15.00 0.80
N PRO A 126 3.24 15.39 1.21
CA PRO A 126 2.03 15.13 0.43
C PRO A 126 2.03 15.83 -0.94
N LYS A 127 2.65 17.01 -1.02
CA LYS A 127 2.67 17.82 -2.25
C LYS A 127 3.41 17.13 -3.40
N ALA A 128 4.46 16.34 -3.11
CA ALA A 128 5.17 15.59 -4.14
C ALA A 128 4.27 14.52 -4.78
N TYR A 129 3.50 13.78 -3.98
CA TYR A 129 2.51 12.82 -4.47
C TYR A 129 1.42 13.50 -5.28
N PHE A 130 0.95 14.67 -4.84
CA PHE A 130 -0.02 15.46 -5.60
C PHE A 130 0.52 15.85 -6.97
N ARG A 131 1.76 16.36 -7.04
CA ARG A 131 2.41 16.69 -8.32
C ARG A 131 2.53 15.45 -9.22
N GLN A 132 2.92 14.31 -8.64
CA GLN A 132 3.07 13.05 -9.37
C GLN A 132 1.72 12.59 -9.95
N GLY A 133 0.65 12.62 -9.15
CA GLY A 133 -0.69 12.23 -9.58
C GLY A 133 -1.23 13.10 -10.71
N VAL A 134 -1.05 14.42 -10.62
CA VAL A 134 -1.47 15.36 -11.67
C VAL A 134 -0.67 15.16 -12.96
N ALA A 135 0.66 14.96 -12.88
CA ALA A 135 1.47 14.69 -14.06
C ALA A 135 1.05 13.39 -14.77
N LEU A 136 0.82 12.31 -14.01
CA LEU A 136 0.32 11.03 -14.54
C LEU A 136 -1.07 11.15 -15.18
N GLN A 137 -1.94 11.98 -14.60
CA GLN A 137 -3.27 12.24 -15.16
C GLN A 137 -3.17 12.91 -16.54
N TYR A 138 -2.31 13.92 -16.71
CA TYR A 138 -2.09 14.57 -18.00
C TYR A 138 -1.46 13.63 -19.04
N LEU A 139 -0.68 12.65 -18.60
CA LEU A 139 -0.14 11.58 -19.46
C LEU A 139 -1.18 10.50 -19.81
N GLY A 140 -2.43 10.60 -19.34
CA GLY A 140 -3.46 9.57 -19.53
C GLY A 140 -3.26 8.29 -18.71
N ARG A 141 -2.25 8.26 -17.83
CA ARG A 141 -1.95 7.12 -16.95
C ARG A 141 -2.82 7.15 -15.69
N HIS A 142 -4.14 7.06 -15.89
CA HIS A 142 -5.13 7.29 -14.83
C HIS A 142 -4.99 6.36 -13.62
N ALA A 143 -4.76 5.06 -13.85
CA ALA A 143 -4.59 4.10 -12.76
C ALA A 143 -3.37 4.42 -11.88
N ASP A 144 -2.24 4.77 -12.50
CA ASP A 144 -1.03 5.16 -11.79
C ASP A 144 -1.21 6.50 -11.05
N ALA A 145 -1.97 7.44 -11.62
CA ALA A 145 -2.30 8.70 -10.98
C ALA A 145 -3.06 8.47 -9.66
N LEU A 146 -4.09 7.62 -9.69
CA LEU A 146 -4.87 7.24 -8.51
C LEU A 146 -4.01 6.55 -7.45
N ALA A 147 -3.10 5.66 -7.88
CA ALA A 147 -2.12 5.03 -6.99
C ALA A 147 -1.17 6.05 -6.34
N ALA A 148 -0.74 7.08 -7.07
CA ALA A 148 0.09 8.15 -6.54
C ALA A 148 -0.66 8.99 -5.49
N PHE A 149 -1.90 9.40 -5.75
CA PHE A 149 -2.72 10.11 -4.77
C PHE A 149 -2.98 9.27 -3.52
N ALA A 150 -3.37 8.01 -3.68
CA ALA A 150 -3.59 7.09 -2.57
C ALA A 150 -2.32 6.91 -1.72
N SER A 151 -1.16 6.76 -2.37
CA SER A 151 0.14 6.68 -1.67
C SER A 151 0.44 7.94 -0.86
N GLY A 152 0.06 9.12 -1.36
CA GLY A 152 0.16 10.37 -0.62
C GLY A 152 -0.79 10.43 0.59
N LEU A 153 -2.04 9.98 0.41
CA LEU A 153 -3.02 9.91 1.50
C LEU A 153 -2.62 8.92 2.59
N ALA A 154 -1.87 7.87 2.24
CA ALA A 154 -1.28 6.97 3.25
C ALA A 154 -0.21 7.65 4.11
N GLN A 155 0.45 8.71 3.63
CA GLN A 155 1.41 9.50 4.40
C GLN A 155 0.71 10.60 5.22
N ASP A 156 -0.27 11.26 4.62
CA ASP A 156 -1.11 12.27 5.28
C ASP A 156 -2.59 12.04 4.97
N PRO A 157 -3.29 11.24 5.80
CA PRO A 157 -4.71 10.97 5.62
C PRO A 157 -5.60 12.20 5.77
N LYS A 158 -5.12 13.28 6.41
CA LYS A 158 -5.91 14.50 6.64
C LYS A 158 -5.80 15.49 5.47
N SER A 159 -4.98 15.17 4.46
CA SER A 159 -4.79 16.03 3.30
C SER A 159 -6.04 16.08 2.42
N LEU A 160 -6.85 17.12 2.60
CA LEU A 160 -8.01 17.38 1.74
C LEU A 160 -7.61 17.59 0.28
N GLN A 161 -6.45 18.21 0.03
CA GLN A 161 -5.96 18.45 -1.33
C GLN A 161 -5.72 17.14 -2.10
N LEU A 162 -5.14 16.13 -1.44
CA LEU A 162 -4.93 14.83 -2.06
C LEU A 162 -6.24 14.07 -2.25
N LEU A 163 -7.15 14.14 -1.28
CA LEU A 163 -8.45 13.47 -1.37
C LEU A 163 -9.28 14.03 -2.54
N VAL A 164 -9.39 15.35 -2.63
CA VAL A 164 -10.09 16.03 -3.72
C VAL A 164 -9.39 15.75 -5.05
N GLY A 165 -8.05 15.82 -5.10
CA GLY A 165 -7.28 15.51 -6.30
C GLY A 165 -7.49 14.07 -6.79
N MET A 166 -7.58 13.10 -5.87
CA MET A 166 -7.87 11.71 -6.20
C MET A 166 -9.27 11.54 -6.79
N VAL A 167 -10.29 12.13 -6.17
CA VAL A 167 -11.68 12.07 -6.65
C VAL A 167 -11.78 12.73 -8.02
N GLU A 168 -11.20 13.91 -8.20
CA GLU A 168 -11.20 14.61 -9.50
C GLU A 168 -10.50 13.78 -10.57
N ALA A 169 -9.36 13.17 -10.25
CA ALA A 169 -8.64 12.28 -11.16
C ALA A 169 -9.48 11.05 -11.54
N ALA A 170 -10.22 10.49 -10.58
CA ALA A 170 -11.11 9.36 -10.83
C ALA A 170 -12.29 9.76 -11.73
N MET A 171 -12.92 10.91 -11.48
CA MET A 171 -14.04 11.40 -12.31
C MET A 171 -13.62 11.83 -13.72
N LYS A 172 -12.35 12.16 -13.93
CA LYS A 172 -11.79 12.47 -15.26
C LYS A 172 -11.26 11.23 -16.00
N SER A 173 -11.31 10.06 -15.38
CA SER A 173 -10.77 8.83 -15.96
C SER A 173 -11.88 7.99 -16.63
N PRO A 174 -11.52 7.01 -17.48
CA PRO A 174 -12.50 6.15 -18.16
C PRO A 174 -13.41 5.33 -17.22
N MET A 175 -13.05 5.17 -15.94
CA MET A 175 -13.85 4.46 -14.94
C MET A 175 -14.94 5.34 -14.28
N ARG A 176 -15.10 6.59 -14.72
CA ARG A 176 -16.13 7.52 -14.19
C ARG A 176 -17.51 6.88 -14.17
N ASP A 177 -17.92 6.25 -15.26
CA ASP A 177 -19.29 5.73 -15.41
C ASP A 177 -19.63 4.65 -14.38
N SER A 178 -18.63 3.86 -13.95
CA SER A 178 -18.77 2.87 -12.89
C SER A 178 -18.71 3.49 -11.49
N LEU A 179 -17.83 4.48 -11.30
CA LEU A 179 -17.54 5.07 -9.99
C LEU A 179 -18.57 6.12 -9.55
N GLU A 180 -19.10 6.92 -10.47
CA GLU A 180 -19.96 8.06 -10.21
C GLU A 180 -21.22 7.69 -9.39
N PRO A 181 -22.00 6.64 -9.73
CA PRO A 181 -23.18 6.26 -8.94
C PRO A 181 -22.83 5.91 -7.49
N THR A 182 -21.74 5.15 -7.31
CA THR A 182 -21.24 4.77 -6.00
C THR A 182 -20.81 6.00 -5.21
N TYR A 183 -20.13 6.95 -5.85
CA TYR A 183 -19.67 8.17 -5.19
C TYR A 183 -20.85 9.08 -4.77
N GLN A 184 -21.87 9.24 -5.62
CA GLN A 184 -23.10 9.97 -5.26
C GLN A 184 -23.81 9.34 -4.06
N GLN A 185 -23.83 8.00 -3.98
CA GLN A 185 -24.38 7.31 -2.82
C GLN A 185 -23.54 7.58 -1.55
N LEU A 186 -22.22 7.60 -1.65
CA LEU A 186 -21.34 7.95 -0.52
C LEU A 186 -21.59 9.37 -0.02
N GLN A 187 -21.81 10.33 -0.91
CA GLN A 187 -22.14 11.72 -0.56
C GLN A 187 -23.47 11.80 0.22
N LYS A 188 -24.50 11.08 -0.24
CA LYS A 188 -25.78 11.00 0.49
C LYS A 188 -25.60 10.43 1.89
N MET A 189 -24.68 9.49 2.05
CA MET A 189 -24.32 8.88 3.34
C MET A 189 -23.29 9.69 4.15
N LYS A 190 -22.80 10.83 3.63
CA LYS A 190 -21.73 11.66 4.22
C LYS A 190 -20.42 10.91 4.48
N LEU A 191 -20.12 9.91 3.65
CA LEU A 191 -18.91 9.09 3.71
C LEU A 191 -17.84 9.52 2.71
N ASP A 192 -18.15 10.46 1.83
CA ASP A 192 -17.27 11.04 0.80
C ASP A 192 -16.04 11.75 1.37
N LYS A 193 -16.12 12.21 2.63
CA LYS A 193 -15.01 12.85 3.34
C LYS A 193 -14.06 11.86 4.02
N SER A 194 -14.40 10.57 4.04
CA SER A 194 -13.58 9.54 4.66
C SER A 194 -12.50 9.08 3.67
N PRO A 195 -11.21 9.37 3.90
CA PRO A 195 -10.14 8.98 2.99
C PRO A 195 -10.07 7.46 2.83
N PHE A 196 -10.29 6.72 3.92
CA PHE A 196 -10.33 5.26 3.87
C PHE A 196 -11.41 4.76 2.90
N VAL A 197 -12.64 5.30 3.00
CA VAL A 197 -13.77 4.82 2.19
C VAL A 197 -13.53 5.15 0.72
N VAL A 198 -13.16 6.39 0.41
CA VAL A 198 -12.91 6.82 -0.97
C VAL A 198 -11.77 6.02 -1.61
N VAL A 199 -10.65 5.88 -0.91
CA VAL A 199 -9.48 5.12 -1.41
C VAL A 199 -9.85 3.64 -1.61
N SER A 200 -10.62 3.05 -0.69
CA SER A 200 -11.05 1.65 -0.81
C SER A 200 -11.96 1.42 -2.02
N VAL A 201 -12.94 2.29 -2.24
CA VAL A 201 -13.87 2.18 -3.38
C VAL A 201 -13.11 2.33 -4.69
N VAL A 202 -12.24 3.34 -4.82
CA VAL A 202 -11.41 3.51 -6.02
C VAL A 202 -10.50 2.30 -6.24
N GLY A 203 -9.93 1.73 -5.17
CA GLY A 203 -9.11 0.52 -5.27
C GLY A 203 -9.89 -0.71 -5.77
N GLN A 204 -11.15 -0.85 -5.36
CA GLN A 204 -12.04 -1.92 -5.84
C GLN A 204 -12.45 -1.71 -7.30
N GLU A 205 -12.78 -0.49 -7.71
CA GLU A 205 -13.09 -0.18 -9.11
C GLU A 205 -11.88 -0.43 -10.02
N LEU A 206 -10.66 -0.07 -9.59
CA LEU A 206 -9.43 -0.38 -10.31
C LEU A 206 -9.22 -1.89 -10.49
N LEU A 207 -9.57 -2.67 -9.47
CA LEU A 207 -9.49 -4.13 -9.54
C LEU A 207 -10.48 -4.70 -10.56
N THR A 208 -11.73 -4.22 -10.55
CA THR A 208 -12.78 -4.60 -11.51
C THR A 208 -12.39 -4.21 -12.94
N ALA A 209 -11.72 -3.06 -13.12
CA ALA A 209 -11.20 -2.60 -14.40
C ALA A 209 -9.93 -3.37 -14.87
N GLY A 210 -9.42 -4.32 -14.09
CA GLY A 210 -8.24 -5.12 -14.46
C GLY A 210 -6.89 -4.45 -14.18
N HIS A 211 -6.86 -3.28 -13.54
CA HIS A 211 -5.62 -2.59 -13.19
C HIS A 211 -5.01 -3.14 -11.89
N HIS A 212 -4.67 -4.43 -11.88
CA HIS A 212 -4.28 -5.18 -10.69
C HIS A 212 -3.10 -4.57 -9.91
N GLY A 213 -2.08 -4.05 -10.62
CA GLY A 213 -0.92 -3.42 -9.99
C GLY A 213 -1.30 -2.14 -9.22
N ALA A 214 -2.05 -1.24 -9.87
CA ALA A 214 -2.52 -0.01 -9.25
C ALA A 214 -3.52 -0.29 -8.11
N SER A 215 -4.43 -1.27 -8.29
CA SER A 215 -5.41 -1.62 -7.25
C SER A 215 -4.72 -2.10 -5.97
N VAL A 216 -3.64 -2.88 -6.05
CA VAL A 216 -2.86 -3.29 -4.87
C VAL A 216 -2.30 -2.06 -4.13
N VAL A 217 -1.66 -1.14 -4.84
CA VAL A 217 -1.08 0.07 -4.22
C VAL A 217 -2.15 0.91 -3.54
N VAL A 218 -3.29 1.10 -4.19
CA VAL A 218 -4.42 1.89 -3.64
C VAL A 218 -5.04 1.21 -2.43
N LEU A 219 -5.29 -0.09 -2.47
CA LEU A 219 -5.89 -0.83 -1.36
C LEU A 219 -4.94 -0.98 -0.17
N GLU A 220 -3.63 -1.14 -0.40
CA GLU A 220 -2.64 -1.10 0.69
C GLU A 220 -2.54 0.29 1.32
N ALA A 221 -2.66 1.35 0.51
CA ALA A 221 -2.76 2.71 1.03
C ALA A 221 -4.01 2.90 1.91
N ALA A 222 -5.16 2.33 1.53
CA ALA A 222 -6.35 2.33 2.38
C ALA A 222 -6.09 1.66 3.74
N LEU A 223 -5.40 0.51 3.77
CA LEU A 223 -5.04 -0.14 5.04
C LEU A 223 -4.12 0.72 5.92
N LYS A 224 -3.18 1.46 5.32
CA LYS A 224 -2.28 2.38 6.02
C LYS A 224 -3.02 3.60 6.59
N ILE A 225 -3.99 4.14 5.85
CA ILE A 225 -4.89 5.19 6.35
C ILE A 225 -5.68 4.68 7.57
N GLY A 226 -6.17 3.44 7.48
CA GLY A 226 -6.86 2.76 8.55
C GLY A 226 -8.33 3.16 8.71
N THR A 227 -9.06 2.31 9.41
CA THR A 227 -10.48 2.50 9.77
C THR A 227 -10.76 1.77 11.07
N CYS A 228 -11.71 2.25 11.88
CA CYS A 228 -12.20 1.52 13.05
C CYS A 228 -13.21 0.42 12.68
N SER A 229 -13.77 0.45 11.46
CA SER A 229 -14.76 -0.52 11.02
C SER A 229 -14.07 -1.79 10.52
N LEU A 230 -14.18 -2.87 11.31
CA LEU A 230 -13.70 -4.19 10.91
C LEU A 230 -14.37 -4.68 9.61
N LYS A 231 -15.66 -4.38 9.41
CA LYS A 231 -16.38 -4.78 8.19
C LYS A 231 -15.78 -4.13 6.94
N LEU A 232 -15.49 -2.83 7.00
CA LEU A 232 -14.86 -2.13 5.89
C LEU A 232 -13.42 -2.63 5.65
N ARG A 233 -12.69 -2.93 6.73
CA ARG A 233 -11.35 -3.50 6.65
C ARG A 233 -11.35 -4.89 6.00
N GLY A 234 -12.29 -5.76 6.35
CA GLY A 234 -12.46 -7.09 5.73
C GLY A 234 -12.73 -7.00 4.22
N SER A 235 -13.58 -6.05 3.80
CA SER A 235 -13.81 -5.78 2.36
C SER A 235 -12.51 -5.45 1.61
N VAL A 236 -11.62 -4.67 2.22
CA VAL A 236 -10.30 -4.36 1.64
C VAL A 236 -9.38 -5.58 1.62
N PHE A 237 -9.37 -6.44 2.65
CA PHE A 237 -8.60 -7.70 2.64
C PHE A 237 -9.07 -8.65 1.54
N SER A 238 -10.38 -8.81 1.38
CA SER A 238 -10.97 -9.59 0.28
C SER A 238 -10.51 -9.04 -1.08
N ALA A 239 -10.61 -7.73 -1.30
CA ALA A 239 -10.18 -7.09 -2.55
C ALA A 239 -8.66 -7.24 -2.80
N LEU A 240 -7.82 -7.05 -1.77
CA LEU A 240 -6.37 -7.25 -1.87
C LEU A 240 -6.02 -8.69 -2.20
N SER A 241 -6.71 -9.65 -1.60
CA SER A 241 -6.47 -11.07 -1.87
C SER A 241 -6.70 -11.41 -3.35
N SER A 242 -7.79 -10.91 -3.93
CA SER A 242 -8.11 -11.05 -5.34
C SER A 242 -7.10 -10.33 -6.23
N ALA A 243 -6.70 -9.11 -5.88
CA ALA A 243 -5.71 -8.35 -6.65
C ALA A 243 -4.34 -9.06 -6.67
N TYR A 244 -3.87 -9.55 -5.52
CA TYR A 244 -2.63 -10.30 -5.43
C TYR A 244 -2.70 -11.67 -6.12
N TRP A 245 -3.87 -12.31 -6.11
CA TRP A 245 -4.12 -13.53 -6.85
C TRP A 245 -3.96 -13.32 -8.36
N SER A 246 -4.58 -12.26 -8.91
CA SER A 246 -4.46 -11.91 -10.33
C SER A 246 -3.04 -11.55 -10.75
N LEU A 247 -2.21 -11.03 -9.82
CA LEU A 247 -0.79 -10.77 -10.06
C LEU A 247 0.10 -12.02 -9.91
N GLY A 248 -0.47 -13.19 -9.57
CA GLY A 248 0.27 -14.43 -9.34
C GLY A 248 1.01 -14.49 -7.99
N ASN A 249 0.87 -13.48 -7.12
CA ASN A 249 1.47 -13.50 -5.79
C ASN A 249 0.56 -14.26 -4.82
N THR A 250 0.59 -15.58 -4.94
CA THR A 250 -0.26 -16.48 -4.18
C THR A 250 0.00 -16.44 -2.67
N GLU A 251 1.22 -16.15 -2.22
CA GLU A 251 1.57 -16.04 -0.80
C GLU A 251 0.86 -14.88 -0.12
N LYS A 252 1.04 -13.65 -0.64
CA LYS A 252 0.35 -12.47 -0.10
C LYS A 252 -1.18 -12.61 -0.22
N SER A 253 -1.64 -13.17 -1.33
CA SER A 253 -3.07 -13.45 -1.54
C SER A 253 -3.63 -14.32 -0.42
N THR A 254 -3.01 -15.49 -0.14
CA THR A 254 -3.45 -16.38 0.96
C THR A 254 -3.39 -15.70 2.33
N GLY A 255 -2.39 -14.85 2.57
CA GLY A 255 -2.29 -14.08 3.82
C GLY A 255 -3.48 -13.14 4.03
N TYR A 256 -3.89 -12.41 2.99
CA TYR A 256 -5.06 -11.54 3.06
C TYR A 256 -6.38 -12.32 3.13
N MET A 257 -6.50 -13.48 2.47
CA MET A 257 -7.68 -14.35 2.61
C MET A 257 -7.84 -14.84 4.05
N GLN A 258 -6.75 -15.18 4.73
CA GLN A 258 -6.79 -15.57 6.14
C GLN A 258 -7.22 -14.41 7.04
N GLN A 259 -6.72 -13.20 6.77
CA GLN A 259 -7.16 -11.99 7.49
C GLN A 259 -8.65 -11.67 7.26
N ASP A 260 -9.16 -11.83 6.03
CA ASP A 260 -10.60 -11.69 5.74
C ASP A 260 -11.43 -12.72 6.53
N LEU A 261 -10.98 -13.98 6.57
CA LEU A 261 -11.64 -15.04 7.35
C LEU A 261 -11.69 -14.72 8.85
N ASP A 262 -10.59 -14.24 9.43
CA ASP A 262 -10.53 -13.93 10.86
C ASP A 262 -11.42 -12.74 11.22
N VAL A 263 -11.51 -11.74 10.33
CA VAL A 263 -12.45 -10.62 10.47
C VAL A 263 -13.89 -11.11 10.36
N ALA A 264 -14.21 -11.96 9.38
CA ALA A 264 -15.55 -12.49 9.17
C ALA A 264 -16.03 -13.29 10.40
N LYS A 265 -15.18 -14.16 10.95
CA LYS A 265 -15.44 -14.89 12.21
C LYS A 265 -15.69 -13.96 13.38
N THR A 266 -14.87 -12.92 13.52
CA THR A 266 -15.00 -11.94 14.60
C THR A 266 -16.33 -11.18 14.52
N LEU A 267 -16.79 -10.90 13.31
CA LEU A 267 -18.06 -10.22 13.05
C LEU A 267 -19.28 -11.16 13.09
N GLY A 268 -19.06 -12.49 13.14
CA GLY A 268 -20.10 -13.49 12.93
C GLY A 268 -20.72 -13.44 11.53
N ASP A 269 -19.99 -12.90 10.54
CA ASP A 269 -20.44 -12.81 9.15
C ASP A 269 -20.28 -14.17 8.46
N GLN A 270 -21.29 -15.02 8.61
CA GLN A 270 -21.31 -16.36 8.04
C GLN A 270 -21.15 -16.37 6.51
N THR A 271 -21.65 -15.33 5.82
CA THR A 271 -21.50 -15.20 4.37
C THR A 271 -20.06 -14.86 4.01
N GLY A 272 -19.45 -13.93 4.74
CA GLY A 272 -18.01 -13.61 4.64
C GLY A 272 -17.11 -14.82 4.91
N GLU A 273 -17.39 -15.58 5.98
CA GLU A 273 -16.65 -16.79 6.34
C GLU A 273 -16.72 -17.85 5.22
N CYS A 274 -17.92 -18.06 4.66
CA CYS A 274 -18.14 -18.99 3.56
C CYS A 274 -17.31 -18.61 2.34
N ARG A 275 -17.34 -17.32 1.94
CA ARG A 275 -16.55 -16.80 0.82
C ARG A 275 -15.05 -16.96 1.07
N ALA A 276 -14.56 -16.59 2.25
CA ALA A 276 -13.15 -16.65 2.57
C ALA A 276 -12.62 -18.09 2.59
N HIS A 277 -13.38 -19.05 3.15
CA HIS A 277 -13.06 -20.48 3.06
C HIS A 277 -13.03 -20.99 1.62
N GLY A 278 -13.96 -20.56 0.76
CA GLY A 278 -13.92 -20.92 -0.66
C GLY A 278 -12.67 -20.40 -1.38
N ASN A 279 -12.30 -19.15 -1.12
CA ASN A 279 -11.10 -18.53 -1.68
C ASN A 279 -9.82 -19.25 -1.21
N LEU A 280 -9.69 -19.53 0.10
CA LEU A 280 -8.56 -20.30 0.64
C LEU A 280 -8.50 -21.72 0.07
N GLY A 281 -9.66 -22.38 -0.07
CA GLY A 281 -9.75 -23.73 -0.65
C GLY A 281 -9.18 -23.77 -2.07
N SER A 282 -9.63 -22.84 -2.92
CA SER A 282 -9.11 -22.66 -4.29
C SER A 282 -7.62 -22.34 -4.30
N ALA A 283 -7.16 -21.49 -3.38
CA ALA A 283 -5.76 -21.13 -3.26
C ALA A 283 -4.86 -22.32 -2.91
N PHE A 284 -5.23 -23.10 -1.89
CA PHE A 284 -4.51 -24.32 -1.52
C PHE A 284 -4.56 -25.40 -2.60
N PHE A 285 -5.70 -25.53 -3.29
CA PHE A 285 -5.83 -26.46 -4.41
C PHE A 285 -4.84 -26.13 -5.52
N SER A 286 -4.72 -24.85 -5.89
CA SER A 286 -3.75 -24.41 -6.90
C SER A 286 -2.28 -24.67 -6.54
N LYS A 287 -1.97 -24.69 -5.23
CA LYS A 287 -0.63 -24.97 -4.70
C LYS A 287 -0.33 -26.47 -4.55
N GLY A 288 -1.30 -27.34 -4.81
CA GLY A 288 -1.18 -28.79 -4.59
C GLY A 288 -1.40 -29.22 -3.12
N ASN A 289 -1.78 -28.31 -2.23
CA ASN A 289 -2.09 -28.60 -0.83
C ASN A 289 -3.52 -29.14 -0.68
N TYR A 290 -3.79 -30.31 -1.27
CA TYR A 290 -5.16 -30.86 -1.36
C TYR A 290 -5.83 -31.11 -0.01
N ARG A 291 -5.06 -31.45 1.02
CA ARG A 291 -5.60 -31.68 2.38
C ARG A 291 -6.18 -30.42 3.00
N GLU A 292 -5.48 -29.29 2.86
CA GLU A 292 -5.93 -27.98 3.36
C GLU A 292 -7.07 -27.44 2.50
N ALA A 293 -7.00 -27.64 1.18
CA ALA A 293 -8.07 -27.29 0.25
C ALA A 293 -9.39 -27.99 0.60
N LEU A 294 -9.35 -29.31 0.79
CA LEU A 294 -10.51 -30.12 1.16
C LEU A 294 -11.10 -29.68 2.51
N THR A 295 -10.25 -29.35 3.48
CA THR A 295 -10.69 -28.86 4.80
C THR A 295 -11.44 -27.54 4.66
N ASN A 296 -10.92 -26.60 3.87
CA ASN A 296 -11.56 -25.31 3.62
C ASN A 296 -12.88 -25.46 2.85
N HIS A 297 -12.93 -26.29 1.80
CA HIS A 297 -14.18 -26.54 1.07
C HIS A 297 -15.23 -27.26 1.91
N ARG A 298 -14.84 -28.13 2.86
CA ARG A 298 -15.77 -28.73 3.82
C ARG A 298 -16.39 -27.67 4.74
N HIS A 299 -15.58 -26.77 5.29
CA HIS A 299 -16.10 -25.66 6.09
C HIS A 299 -17.04 -24.76 5.29
N GLN A 300 -16.65 -24.40 4.06
CA GLN A 300 -17.48 -23.65 3.13
C GLN A 300 -18.85 -24.33 2.91
N LEU A 301 -18.86 -25.64 2.64
CA LEU A 301 -20.10 -26.40 2.41
C LEU A 301 -21.02 -26.40 3.64
N VAL A 302 -20.45 -26.63 4.83
CA VAL A 302 -21.22 -26.62 6.09
C VAL A 302 -21.84 -25.25 6.33
N LEU A 303 -21.10 -24.16 6.09
CA LEU A 303 -21.61 -22.80 6.22
C LEU A 303 -22.69 -22.49 5.19
N ALA A 304 -22.48 -22.87 3.92
CA ALA A 304 -23.45 -22.69 2.85
C ALA A 304 -24.77 -23.42 3.14
N MET A 305 -24.72 -24.65 3.67
CA MET A 305 -25.91 -25.39 4.10
C MET A 305 -26.65 -24.69 5.25
N LYS A 306 -25.93 -24.14 6.23
CA LYS A 306 -26.53 -23.38 7.35
C LYS A 306 -27.23 -22.12 6.86
N LEU A 307 -26.63 -21.39 5.91
CA LEU A 307 -27.21 -20.19 5.30
C LEU A 307 -28.50 -20.51 4.54
N LYS A 308 -28.46 -21.51 3.65
CA LYS A 308 -29.65 -21.96 2.89
C LYS A 308 -30.80 -22.37 3.81
N ASN A 309 -30.52 -23.10 4.89
CA ASN A 309 -31.54 -23.52 5.86
C ASN A 309 -32.13 -22.37 6.70
N ARG A 310 -31.45 -21.23 6.81
CA ARG A 310 -31.98 -20.01 7.43
C ARG A 310 -32.85 -19.24 6.44
N GLU A 311 -32.41 -19.08 5.20
CA GLU A 311 -33.21 -18.44 4.14
C GLU A 311 -34.55 -19.14 3.93
N VAL A 312 -34.57 -20.48 3.89
CA VAL A 312 -35.81 -21.26 3.78
C VAL A 312 -36.76 -21.01 4.96
N ARG A 313 -36.24 -20.92 6.19
CA ARG A 313 -37.04 -20.63 7.39
C ARG A 313 -37.61 -19.22 7.45
N HIS A 314 -36.92 -18.26 6.84
CA HIS A 314 -37.37 -16.86 6.76
C HIS A 314 -38.13 -16.55 5.46
N SER A 315 -38.34 -17.54 4.59
CA SER A 315 -39.13 -17.37 3.37
C SER A 315 -40.62 -17.18 3.71
N PRO A 316 -41.34 -16.23 3.06
CA PRO A 316 -42.77 -16.00 3.32
C PRO A 316 -43.64 -17.25 3.14
N GLN A 317 -43.21 -18.20 2.29
CA GLN A 317 -43.88 -19.47 2.04
C GLN A 317 -43.86 -20.42 3.25
N ALA A 318 -42.81 -20.37 4.07
CA ALA A 318 -42.74 -21.17 5.30
C ALA A 318 -43.64 -20.62 6.42
N ILE A 319 -43.94 -19.32 6.41
CA ILE A 319 -44.78 -18.65 7.42
C ILE A 319 -46.28 -18.78 7.05
N ALA A 320 -46.61 -18.82 5.75
CA ALA A 320 -47.98 -19.03 5.26
C ALA A 320 -48.50 -20.47 5.42
N GLY A 321 -47.65 -21.44 5.79
CA GLY A 321 -48.07 -22.82 6.10
C GLY A 321 -48.54 -23.03 7.55
N TRP A 322 -48.55 -21.98 8.38
CA TRP A 322 -48.91 -22.03 9.81
C TRP A 322 -49.94 -20.96 10.22
N LEU A 323 -50.65 -20.37 9.25
CA LEU A 323 -51.85 -19.53 9.44
C LEU A 323 -53.01 -20.17 8.69
#